data_AF-A0A934JRN7-F1
#
_entry.id   AF-A0A934JRN7-F1
#
_cell.length_a   1.000
_cell.length_b   1.000
_cell.length_c   1.000
_cell.angle_alpha   90.00
_cell.angle_beta   90.00
_cell.angle_gamma   90.00
#
_symmetry.space_group_name_H-M   'P 1'
#
loop_
_entity.id
_entity.type
_entity.pdbx_description
1 polymer ?
#
loop_
_entity_poly.entity_id
_entity_poly.type
_entity_poly.pdbx_seq_one_letter_code
_entity_poly.pdbx_strand_id
1 'polypeptide(L)'
;MSFSPRLAKAAVSIALSSPWRSETADVPVPAAMCDEFCAEMARLAKMTIVGDGAEPGTQVGPIQSKDQYFKVLELIEDSKARGTIVAGGEALERTGRFVAPAIARDLPDDAPQVREEQFGPAFPVLKYDDLDDLVARANDIIYGLAGTILS
;
A
#
# COMPACT_ATOMS: atom_id res chain seq x y z
N MET A 1 -12.30 23.42 3.04
CA MET A 1 -13.08 22.26 3.52
C MET A 1 -12.23 21.55 4.57
N SER A 2 -12.74 21.34 5.79
CA SER A 2 -11.98 20.73 6.88
C SER A 2 -12.06 19.20 6.78
N PHE A 3 -10.90 18.56 6.76
CA PHE A 3 -10.70 17.12 6.73
C PHE A 3 -11.46 16.39 7.86
N SER A 4 -12.03 15.23 7.56
CA SER A 4 -12.67 14.34 8.53
C SER A 4 -11.74 13.17 8.83
N PRO A 5 -11.16 13.09 10.05
CA PRO A 5 -10.38 11.94 10.50
C PRO A 5 -11.11 10.59 10.40
N ARG A 6 -12.43 10.60 10.19
CA ARG A 6 -13.24 9.40 9.94
C ARG A 6 -13.07 8.84 8.53
N LEU A 7 -12.87 9.68 7.51
CA LEU A 7 -12.71 9.21 6.12
C LEU A 7 -11.33 8.57 5.91
N ALA A 8 -10.26 9.17 6.43
CA ALA A 8 -8.95 8.50 6.44
C ALA A 8 -8.99 7.22 7.26
N LYS A 9 -9.58 7.21 8.46
CA LYS A 9 -9.75 5.96 9.21
C LYS A 9 -10.56 4.91 8.45
N ALA A 10 -11.56 5.28 7.66
CA ALA A 10 -12.33 4.34 6.84
C ALA A 10 -11.51 3.80 5.66
N ALA A 11 -10.82 4.67 4.92
CA ALA A 11 -9.94 4.28 3.83
C ALA A 11 -8.83 3.34 4.29
N VAL A 12 -8.18 3.71 5.40
CA VAL A 12 -7.14 2.88 5.98
C VAL A 12 -7.75 1.62 6.58
N SER A 13 -8.92 1.69 7.24
CA SER A 13 -9.61 0.48 7.70
C SER A 13 -9.95 -0.45 6.55
N ILE A 14 -10.31 0.04 5.36
CA ILE A 14 -10.58 -0.78 4.17
C ILE A 14 -9.29 -1.44 3.66
N ALA A 15 -8.21 -0.66 3.52
CA ALA A 15 -6.88 -1.17 3.17
C ALA A 15 -6.36 -2.20 4.19
N LEU A 16 -6.75 -2.07 5.46
CA LEU A 16 -6.40 -3.00 6.54
C LEU A 16 -7.39 -4.17 6.71
N SER A 17 -8.64 -4.04 6.27
CA SER A 17 -9.74 -5.01 6.49
C SER A 17 -9.97 -5.95 5.33
N SER A 18 -9.71 -5.48 4.11
CA SER A 18 -9.54 -6.37 2.96
C SER A 18 -8.16 -7.00 3.17
N PRO A 19 -8.07 -8.32 3.41
CA PRO A 19 -6.84 -8.91 3.86
C PRO A 19 -5.78 -8.57 2.81
N TRP A 20 -4.59 -8.22 3.29
CA TRP A 20 -3.29 -8.09 2.62
C TRP A 20 -2.90 -9.28 1.70
N ARG A 21 -3.88 -9.95 1.08
CA ARG A 21 -3.89 -11.32 0.59
C ARG A 21 -4.49 -11.46 -0.80
N SER A 22 -5.17 -10.46 -1.39
CA SER A 22 -5.80 -10.70 -2.70
C SER A 22 -5.69 -9.60 -3.73
N GLU A 23 -5.78 -8.32 -3.41
CA GLU A 23 -5.69 -7.25 -4.44
C GLU A 23 -5.12 -6.01 -3.75
N THR A 24 -3.95 -5.53 -4.18
CA THR A 24 -3.43 -4.27 -3.66
C THR A 24 -3.97 -3.15 -4.51
N ALA A 25 -4.93 -2.39 -3.97
CA ALA A 25 -5.45 -1.21 -4.64
C ALA A 25 -4.52 -0.01 -4.41
N ASP A 26 -4.14 0.66 -5.49
CA ASP A 26 -3.56 2.00 -5.42
C ASP A 26 -4.47 2.90 -4.59
N VAL A 27 -3.87 3.74 -3.74
CA VAL A 27 -4.63 4.69 -2.93
C VAL A 27 -4.46 6.09 -3.50
N PRO A 28 -5.37 6.56 -4.38
CA PRO A 28 -5.35 7.92 -4.86
C PRO A 28 -5.79 8.90 -3.76
N VAL A 29 -5.00 9.95 -3.56
CA VAL A 29 -5.23 10.96 -2.51
C VAL A 29 -5.04 12.36 -3.09
N PRO A 30 -5.91 13.34 -2.78
CA PRO A 30 -5.65 14.73 -3.14
C PRO A 30 -4.27 15.19 -2.66
N ALA A 31 -3.52 15.93 -3.47
CA ALA A 31 -2.16 16.34 -3.13
C ALA A 31 -2.09 17.11 -1.79
N ALA A 32 -3.10 17.93 -1.51
CA ALA A 32 -3.23 18.67 -0.24
C ALA A 32 -3.40 17.76 1.00
N MET A 33 -3.77 16.50 0.82
CA MET A 33 -4.02 15.52 1.90
C MET A 33 -2.95 14.44 1.99
N CYS A 34 -2.04 14.36 1.02
CA CYS A 34 -1.07 13.27 0.89
C CYS A 34 -0.19 13.12 2.13
N ASP A 35 0.27 14.22 2.72
CA ASP A 35 1.16 14.18 3.89
C ASP A 35 0.47 13.62 5.13
N GLU A 36 -0.73 14.12 5.47
CA GLU A 36 -1.50 13.63 6.61
C GLU A 36 -1.92 12.17 6.43
N PHE A 37 -2.34 11.81 5.21
CA PHE A 37 -2.71 10.44 4.87
C PHE A 37 -1.52 9.47 5.01
N CYS A 38 -0.36 9.83 4.46
CA CYS A 38 0.86 9.03 4.56
C CYS A 38 1.29 8.85 6.02
N ALA A 39 1.17 9.89 6.85
CA ALA A 39 1.50 9.81 8.26
C ALA A 39 0.60 8.80 9.01
N GLU A 40 -0.71 8.80 8.75
CA GLU A 40 -1.65 7.86 9.38
C GLU A 40 -1.46 6.43 8.86
N MET A 41 -1.24 6.24 7.56
CA MET A 41 -0.88 4.95 6.97
C MET A 41 0.41 4.40 7.59
N ALA A 42 1.44 5.24 7.72
CA ALA A 42 2.70 4.86 8.35
C ALA A 42 2.52 4.44 9.82
N ARG A 43 1.69 5.17 10.58
CA ARG A 43 1.35 4.82 11.97
C ARG A 43 0.68 3.46 12.04
N LEU A 44 -0.27 3.18 11.14
CA LEU A 44 -1.04 1.93 11.14
C LEU A 44 -0.21 0.75 10.65
N ALA A 45 0.62 0.92 9.63
CA ALA A 45 1.60 -0.05 9.18
C ALA A 45 2.51 -0.49 10.34
N LYS A 46 3.03 0.46 11.14
CA LYS A 46 3.86 0.17 12.32
C LYS A 46 3.12 -0.56 13.45
N MET A 47 1.81 -0.37 13.57
CA MET A 47 0.98 -1.04 14.58
C MET A 47 0.48 -2.41 14.13
N THR A 48 0.68 -2.78 12.87
CA THR A 48 0.17 -4.02 12.32
C THR A 48 0.90 -5.21 12.91
N ILE A 49 0.15 -6.16 13.47
CA ILE A 49 0.71 -7.38 14.04
C ILE A 49 0.99 -8.38 12.91
N VAL A 50 2.27 -8.53 12.58
CA VAL A 50 2.77 -9.51 11.61
C VAL A 50 3.21 -10.78 12.35
N GLY A 51 2.56 -11.91 12.06
CA GLY A 51 2.70 -13.13 12.86
C GLY A 51 2.21 -14.38 12.16
N ASP A 52 2.23 -15.51 12.85
CA ASP A 52 1.68 -16.75 12.29
C ASP A 52 0.16 -16.62 12.13
N GLY A 53 -0.40 -17.09 11.02
CA GLY A 53 -1.84 -17.04 10.79
C GLY A 53 -2.68 -17.84 11.79
N ALA A 54 -2.07 -18.75 12.55
CA ALA A 54 -2.70 -19.48 13.64
C ALA A 54 -2.70 -18.73 14.98
N GLU A 55 -1.89 -17.67 15.13
CA GLU A 55 -1.80 -16.89 16.36
C GLU A 55 -2.97 -15.89 16.48
N PRO A 56 -3.69 -15.87 17.62
CA PRO A 56 -4.74 -14.88 17.84
C PRO A 56 -4.19 -13.45 17.76
N GLY A 57 -4.86 -12.60 16.98
CA GLY A 57 -4.46 -11.19 16.82
C GLY A 57 -3.48 -10.92 15.68
N THR A 58 -2.96 -11.95 15.00
CA THR A 58 -2.21 -11.78 13.76
C THR A 58 -3.09 -11.12 12.70
N GLN A 59 -2.61 -10.03 12.12
CA GLN A 59 -3.29 -9.31 11.05
C GLN A 59 -2.70 -9.64 9.68
N VAL A 60 -1.37 -9.83 9.63
CA VAL A 60 -0.63 -10.16 8.41
C VAL A 60 0.20 -11.43 8.62
N GLY A 61 -0.05 -12.43 7.78
CA GLY A 61 0.67 -13.69 7.78
C GLY A 61 1.91 -13.67 6.86
N PRO A 62 2.65 -14.78 6.77
CA PRO A 62 3.75 -14.89 5.82
C PRO A 62 3.23 -14.97 4.38
N ILE A 63 4.05 -14.51 3.44
CA ILE A 63 3.82 -14.77 2.01
C ILE A 63 4.08 -16.26 1.74
N GLN A 64 3.09 -16.97 1.20
CA GLN A 64 3.18 -18.42 1.07
C GLN A 64 4.16 -18.85 -0.02
N SER A 65 4.10 -18.21 -1.19
CA SER A 65 4.98 -18.51 -2.31
C SER A 65 6.35 -17.86 -2.14
N LYS A 66 7.41 -18.63 -2.41
CA LYS A 66 8.80 -18.12 -2.44
C LYS A 66 8.96 -17.05 -3.51
N ASP A 67 8.41 -17.30 -4.69
CA ASP A 67 8.57 -16.40 -5.83
C ASP A 67 7.81 -15.09 -5.60
N GLN A 68 6.61 -15.17 -5.01
CA GLN A 68 5.86 -13.98 -4.60
C GLN A 68 6.61 -13.16 -3.54
N TYR A 69 7.24 -13.83 -2.57
CA TYR A 69 8.02 -13.16 -1.54
C TYR A 69 9.17 -12.34 -2.16
N PHE A 70 9.94 -12.93 -3.09
CA PHE A 70 11.00 -12.19 -3.77
C PHE A 70 10.47 -11.09 -4.67
N LYS A 71 9.35 -11.32 -5.38
CA LYS A 71 8.70 -10.29 -6.19
C LYS A 71 8.31 -9.07 -5.35
N VAL A 72 7.73 -9.28 -4.17
CA VAL A 72 7.38 -8.18 -3.25
C VAL A 72 8.62 -7.43 -2.78
N LEU A 73 9.71 -8.12 -2.46
CA LEU A 73 10.96 -7.46 -2.08
C LEU A 73 11.57 -6.64 -3.23
N GLU A 74 11.52 -7.15 -4.47
CA GLU A 74 11.96 -6.42 -5.66
C GLU A 74 11.14 -5.15 -5.88
N LEU A 75 9.80 -5.23 -5.76
CA LEU A 75 8.91 -4.08 -5.87
C LEU A 75 9.20 -3.01 -4.81
N ILE A 76 9.45 -3.43 -3.56
CA ILE A 76 9.82 -2.54 -2.47
C ILE A 76 11.17 -1.87 -2.75
N GLU A 77 12.15 -2.61 -3.26
CA GLU A 77 13.49 -2.08 -3.55
C GLU A 77 13.47 -1.07 -4.70
N ASP A 78 12.75 -1.37 -5.78
CA ASP A 78 12.52 -0.41 -6.87
C ASP A 78 11.84 0.87 -6.34
N SER A 79 10.89 0.71 -5.43
CA SER A 79 10.16 1.83 -4.85
C SER A 79 10.99 2.70 -3.90
N LYS A 80 12.00 2.12 -3.24
CA LYS A 80 13.03 2.90 -2.52
C LYS A 80 13.91 3.69 -3.48
N ALA A 81 14.17 3.18 -4.67
CA ALA A 81 15.00 3.86 -5.67
C ALA A 81 14.24 4.98 -6.40
N ARG A 82 12.93 4.84 -6.56
CA ARG A 82 12.10 5.72 -7.42
C ARG A 82 11.10 6.59 -6.66
N GLY A 83 10.93 6.38 -5.36
CA GLY A 83 10.00 7.12 -4.52
C GLY A 83 10.48 7.20 -3.08
N THR A 84 9.55 7.25 -2.14
CA THR A 84 9.85 7.31 -0.71
C THR A 84 9.06 6.25 0.05
N ILE A 85 9.76 5.42 0.85
CA ILE A 85 9.12 4.53 1.81
C ILE A 85 8.91 5.27 3.13
N VAL A 86 7.65 5.46 3.53
CA VAL A 86 7.29 6.17 4.77
C VAL A 86 7.09 5.24 5.97
N ALA A 87 6.92 3.93 5.74
CA ALA A 87 6.91 2.89 6.76
C ALA A 87 7.22 1.52 6.15
N GLY A 88 7.78 0.61 6.96
CA GLY A 88 8.09 -0.77 6.58
C GLY A 88 9.08 -0.86 5.43
N GLY A 89 8.84 -1.78 4.50
CA GLY A 89 9.72 -1.97 3.35
C GLY A 89 10.92 -2.90 3.63
N GLU A 90 10.78 -3.75 4.63
CA GLU A 90 11.84 -4.67 5.07
C GLU A 90 11.29 -6.08 5.26
N ALA A 91 12.11 -7.07 4.93
CA ALA A 91 11.92 -8.44 5.38
C ALA A 91 12.09 -8.47 6.91
N LEU A 92 11.20 -9.19 7.60
CA LEU A 92 11.34 -9.36 9.04
C LEU A 92 12.41 -10.41 9.35
N GLU A 93 13.32 -10.12 10.28
CA GLU A 93 14.39 -11.02 10.73
C GLU A 93 13.84 -12.18 11.58
N ARG A 94 13.12 -13.11 10.93
CA ARG A 94 12.54 -14.30 11.56
C ARG A 94 12.36 -15.43 10.54
N THR A 95 12.18 -16.65 11.04
CA THR A 95 11.86 -17.81 10.19
C THR A 95 10.53 -17.59 9.47
N GLY A 96 10.54 -17.75 8.15
CA GLY A 96 9.36 -17.57 7.29
C GLY A 96 9.56 -16.45 6.27
N ARG A 97 8.51 -16.17 5.49
CA ARG A 97 8.52 -15.19 4.40
C ARG A 97 7.71 -13.96 4.81
N PHE A 98 8.15 -13.33 5.87
CA PHE A 98 7.48 -12.19 6.47
C PHE A 98 8.05 -10.89 5.95
N VAL A 99 7.16 -9.97 5.58
CA VAL A 99 7.50 -8.62 5.11
C VAL A 99 6.69 -7.63 5.92
N ALA A 100 7.33 -6.58 6.43
CA ALA A 100 6.64 -5.50 7.10
C ALA A 100 5.80 -4.70 6.08
N PRO A 101 4.55 -4.33 6.41
CA PRO A 101 3.75 -3.38 5.63
C PRO A 101 4.53 -2.16 5.12
N ALA A 102 4.79 -2.12 3.82
CA ALA A 102 5.52 -1.06 3.16
C ALA A 102 4.55 -0.03 2.61
N ILE A 103 4.70 1.22 3.01
CA ILE A 103 3.94 2.34 2.44
C ILE A 103 4.90 3.17 1.59
N ALA A 104 4.67 3.20 0.29
CA ALA A 104 5.44 3.97 -0.68
C ALA A 104 4.63 5.20 -1.13
N ARG A 105 5.31 6.32 -1.37
CA ARG A 105 4.72 7.53 -1.95
C ARG A 105 5.65 8.13 -2.99
N ASP A 106 5.10 9.06 -3.76
CA ASP A 106 5.82 9.81 -4.79
C ASP A 106 6.48 8.88 -5.83
N LEU A 107 5.84 7.73 -6.10
CA LEU A 107 6.23 6.85 -7.19
C LEU A 107 5.74 7.41 -8.53
N PRO A 108 6.52 7.28 -9.61
CA PRO A 108 6.05 7.59 -10.95
C PRO A 108 5.02 6.55 -11.43
N ASP A 109 4.14 6.95 -12.36
CA ASP A 109 3.05 6.09 -12.89
C ASP A 109 3.55 4.84 -13.64
N ASP A 110 4.82 4.84 -14.04
CA ASP A 110 5.51 3.71 -14.66
C ASP A 110 6.32 2.86 -13.67
N ALA A 111 6.17 3.08 -12.36
CA ALA A 111 6.74 2.22 -11.34
C ALA A 111 6.11 0.82 -11.40
N PRO A 112 6.90 -0.28 -11.38
CA PRO A 112 6.39 -1.63 -11.21
C PRO A 112 5.37 -1.77 -10.08
N GLN A 113 5.61 -1.13 -8.92
CA GLN A 113 4.66 -1.16 -7.81
C GLN A 113 3.33 -0.47 -8.13
N VAL A 114 3.27 0.43 -9.14
CA VAL A 114 2.02 1.07 -9.59
C VAL A 114 1.37 0.28 -10.73
N ARG A 115 2.16 -0.38 -11.59
CA ARG A 115 1.65 -1.05 -12.80
C ARG A 115 1.28 -2.51 -12.60
N GLU A 116 1.90 -3.19 -11.65
CA GLU A 116 1.79 -4.64 -11.49
C GLU A 116 1.06 -4.99 -10.19
N GLU A 117 0.17 -5.98 -10.22
CA GLU A 117 -0.49 -6.48 -9.01
C GLU A 117 0.53 -7.06 -8.02
N GLN A 118 0.65 -6.46 -6.83
CA GLN A 118 1.77 -6.74 -5.93
C GLN A 118 1.58 -7.97 -5.04
N PHE A 119 0.33 -8.42 -4.83
CA PHE A 119 -0.04 -9.58 -4.00
C PHE A 119 0.80 -9.72 -2.73
N GLY A 120 0.92 -8.63 -1.95
CA GLY A 120 1.78 -8.57 -0.79
C GLY A 120 1.68 -7.23 -0.07
N PRO A 121 2.35 -7.10 1.09
CA PRO A 121 2.14 -5.96 1.96
C PRO A 121 2.96 -4.73 1.51
N ALA A 122 2.76 -4.26 0.28
CA ALA A 122 3.45 -3.10 -0.31
C ALA A 122 2.45 -2.18 -1.00
N PHE A 123 2.24 -0.97 -0.49
CA PHE A 123 1.14 -0.07 -0.86
C PHE A 123 1.66 1.26 -1.43
N PRO A 124 1.40 1.55 -2.71
CA PRO A 124 1.65 2.86 -3.27
C PRO A 124 0.53 3.85 -2.90
N VAL A 125 0.91 5.04 -2.44
CA VAL A 125 0.04 6.21 -2.29
C VAL A 125 0.29 7.13 -3.46
N LEU A 126 -0.75 7.35 -4.27
CA LEU A 126 -0.68 8.16 -5.48
C LEU A 126 -1.37 9.49 -5.22
N LYS A 127 -0.63 10.59 -5.26
CA LYS A 127 -1.25 11.91 -5.18
C LYS A 127 -1.85 12.31 -6.52
N TYR A 128 -2.94 13.07 -6.48
CA TYR A 128 -3.52 13.75 -7.63
C TYR A 128 -3.88 15.19 -7.27
N ASP A 129 -3.77 16.10 -8.24
CA ASP A 129 -4.15 17.50 -8.07
C ASP A 129 -5.58 17.77 -8.55
N ASP A 130 -6.00 17.04 -9.59
CA ASP A 130 -7.31 17.17 -10.25
C ASP A 130 -7.98 15.80 -10.40
N LEU A 131 -9.30 15.76 -10.22
CA LEU A 131 -10.08 14.53 -10.35
C LEU A 131 -10.12 14.02 -11.80
N ASP A 132 -10.14 14.92 -12.78
CA ASP A 132 -10.11 14.56 -14.21
C ASP A 132 -8.76 13.91 -14.57
N ASP A 133 -7.65 14.41 -13.99
CA ASP A 133 -6.33 13.79 -14.12
C ASP A 133 -6.29 12.40 -13.48
N LEU A 134 -6.88 12.24 -12.29
CA LEU A 134 -7.00 10.92 -11.65
C LEU A 134 -7.77 9.93 -12.53
N VAL A 135 -8.90 10.35 -13.12
CA VAL A 135 -9.69 9.50 -14.01
C VAL A 135 -8.92 9.13 -15.27
N ALA A 136 -8.17 10.07 -15.86
CA ALA A 136 -7.32 9.79 -17.00
C ALA A 136 -6.23 8.76 -16.67
N ARG A 137 -5.55 8.93 -15.53
CA ARG A 137 -4.50 8.01 -15.05
C ARG A 137 -5.06 6.63 -14.72
N ALA A 138 -6.23 6.54 -14.06
CA ALA A 138 -6.87 5.27 -13.75
C ALA A 138 -7.25 4.47 -15.00
N ASN A 139 -7.61 5.14 -16.09
CA ASN A 139 -7.93 4.49 -17.36
C ASN A 139 -6.70 4.03 -18.16
N ASP A 140 -5.50 4.54 -17.85
CA ASP A 140 -4.24 4.20 -18.53
C ASP A 140 -3.50 3.01 -17.89
N ILE A 141 -3.98 2.54 -16.72
CA ILE A 141 -3.45 1.35 -16.05
C ILE A 141 -4.14 0.11 -16.65
N ILE A 142 -3.34 -0.80 -17.21
CA ILE A 142 -3.77 -1.96 -18.02
C ILE A 142 -4.59 -2.99 -17.21
N TYR A 143 -4.53 -2.92 -15.88
CA TYR A 143 -5.32 -3.74 -14.96
C TYR A 143 -6.37 -2.86 -14.28
N GLY A 144 -7.64 -3.13 -14.55
CA GLY A 144 -8.77 -2.42 -13.95
C GLY A 144 -8.77 -2.59 -12.43
N LEU A 145 -8.29 -1.55 -11.74
CA LEU A 145 -8.15 -1.49 -10.29
C LEU A 145 -9.50 -1.36 -9.57
N ALA A 146 -9.68 -2.14 -8.50
CA ALA A 146 -10.66 -1.88 -7.46
C ALA A 146 -10.21 -0.67 -6.60
N GLY A 147 -10.16 0.52 -7.20
CA GLY A 147 -9.82 1.75 -6.50
C GLY A 147 -10.97 2.25 -5.62
N THR A 148 -10.71 2.52 -4.34
CA THR A 148 -11.64 3.31 -3.52
C THR A 148 -11.29 4.79 -3.71
N ILE A 149 -12.17 5.55 -4.36
CA ILE A 149 -12.01 7.00 -4.51
C ILE A 149 -12.32 7.66 -3.16
N LEU A 150 -11.36 8.43 -2.63
CA LEU A 150 -11.54 9.25 -1.44
C LEU A 150 -11.80 10.69 -1.86
N SER A 151 -13.02 11.18 -1.63
CA SER A 151 -13.41 12.58 -1.83
C SER A 151 -13.73 13.31 -0.52
#